data_AF-A0A1M5QX80-F1
#
_entry.id   AF-A0A1M5QX80-F1
#
_cell.length_a   1.000
_cell.length_b   1.000
_cell.length_c   1.000
_cell.angle_alpha   90.00
_cell.angle_beta   90.00
_cell.angle_gamma   90.00
#
_symmetry.space_group_name_H-M   'P 1'
#
loop_
_entity.id
_entity.type
_entity.pdbx_description
1 polymer ?
#
loop_
_entity_poly.entity_id
_entity_poly.type
_entity_poly.pdbx_seq_one_letter_code
_entity_poly.pdbx_strand_id
1 'polypeptide(L)'
;MEEIVKQLEKIVEKYKKNKKINKNDQDNARKGLETLLQSTDYVKVAFGLIPNLPPGVSIQAFISTWKGASVDQRKELINKLTGSDEMKSNAGYFRIIGIIKELIPEYTEEATELLLYISLMNTKSGKEVPGKVLTERFRKELLENRYLLKFPVEKRQLDEVEISAISAMVLCSIVEKGEFNEEYEELLSDILDWLLAAQKRVFIGKKVIDYIEKVSKDWPEYLQRKCLDLGVIKTLRLKGSEKKVPESSEIIEKGKENEKVLVKKEDVTGWLEKITKYIEGIEKENDYLKKAIKDLRCQLEQERQIIHEKEKEIEKMQAVLRETNEKLVNIEKQKAELQEILNAEKRHHEEEVMRLKDRIESECNYVLEEFKGKLYDKLFRYYKDFNTAKNRPGDAQIADYLKSLTEKIFKVLIGAGINLEKTDW
;
A
#
# COMPACT_ATOMS: atom_id res chain seq x y z
N MET A 1 -19.14 10.32 23.79
CA MET A 1 -17.75 10.10 23.32
C MET A 1 -16.73 10.19 24.45
N GLU A 2 -16.71 11.26 25.25
CA GLU A 2 -15.75 11.40 26.37
C GLU A 2 -15.77 10.24 27.38
N GLU A 3 -16.96 9.70 27.68
CA GLU A 3 -17.07 8.53 28.57
C GLU A 3 -16.39 7.28 27.98
N ILE A 4 -16.47 7.09 26.65
CA ILE A 4 -15.78 6.00 25.96
C ILE A 4 -14.25 6.19 26.07
N VAL A 5 -13.77 7.42 25.88
CA VAL A 5 -12.34 7.75 26.03
C VAL A 5 -11.85 7.42 27.44
N LYS A 6 -12.57 7.87 28.48
CA LYS A 6 -12.23 7.59 29.89
C LYS A 6 -12.21 6.09 30.19
N GLN A 7 -13.15 5.33 29.63
CA GLN A 7 -13.19 3.88 29.79
C GLN A 7 -11.99 3.20 29.11
N LEU A 8 -11.64 3.61 27.90
CA LEU A 8 -10.47 3.11 27.18
C LEU A 8 -9.16 3.45 27.89
N GLU A 9 -9.00 4.66 28.42
CA GLU A 9 -7.83 5.06 29.21
C GLU A 9 -7.66 4.18 30.45
N LYS A 10 -8.74 3.87 31.17
CA LYS A 10 -8.71 2.92 32.29
C LYS A 10 -8.25 1.52 31.86
N ILE A 11 -8.71 1.03 30.71
CA ILE A 11 -8.31 -0.28 30.18
C ILE A 11 -6.84 -0.26 29.74
N VAL A 12 -6.38 0.83 29.12
CA VAL A 12 -4.97 1.05 28.76
C VAL A 12 -4.10 0.98 30.01
N GLU A 13 -4.46 1.69 31.08
CA GLU A 13 -3.68 1.68 32.33
C GLU A 13 -3.66 0.29 32.99
N LYS A 14 -4.77 -0.45 32.97
CA LYS A 14 -4.79 -1.86 33.40
C LYS A 14 -3.82 -2.72 32.56
N TYR A 15 -3.85 -2.57 31.23
CA TYR A 15 -3.01 -3.35 30.34
C TYR A 15 -1.53 -2.99 30.47
N LYS A 16 -1.18 -1.70 30.63
CA LYS A 16 0.20 -1.27 30.86
C LYS A 16 0.78 -1.90 32.13
N LYS A 17 -0.01 -1.97 33.21
CA LYS A 17 0.39 -2.59 34.49
C LYS A 17 0.51 -4.11 34.42
N ASN A 18 -0.48 -4.79 33.87
CA ASN A 18 -0.61 -6.25 34.00
C ASN A 18 -0.20 -7.04 32.73
N LYS A 19 -0.02 -6.37 31.59
CA LYS A 19 0.17 -6.95 30.24
C LYS A 19 -0.90 -7.96 29.82
N LYS A 20 -2.01 -8.05 30.58
CA LYS A 20 -3.17 -8.90 30.36
C LYS A 20 -4.41 -8.16 30.84
N ILE A 21 -5.49 -8.27 30.08
CA ILE A 21 -6.83 -7.78 30.43
C ILE A 21 -7.85 -8.89 30.16
N ASN A 22 -8.94 -8.93 30.93
CA ASN A 22 -9.97 -9.96 30.79
C ASN A 22 -10.76 -9.79 29.47
N LYS A 23 -11.52 -10.82 29.08
CA LYS A 23 -12.26 -10.83 27.80
C LYS A 23 -13.27 -9.69 27.69
N ASN A 24 -13.96 -9.35 28.78
CA ASN A 24 -14.92 -8.24 28.80
C ASN A 24 -14.24 -6.88 28.55
N ASP A 25 -13.08 -6.63 29.16
CA ASP A 25 -12.26 -5.44 28.93
C ASP A 25 -11.72 -5.42 27.49
N GLN A 26 -11.39 -6.58 26.89
CA GLN A 26 -10.99 -6.67 25.48
C GLN A 26 -12.15 -6.31 24.54
N ASP A 27 -13.34 -6.85 24.78
CA ASP A 27 -14.54 -6.58 23.97
C ASP A 27 -14.99 -5.12 24.08
N ASN A 28 -14.95 -4.56 25.29
CA ASN A 28 -15.24 -3.14 25.54
C ASN A 28 -14.20 -2.24 24.89
N ALA A 29 -12.92 -2.60 24.96
CA ALA A 29 -11.86 -1.85 24.29
C ALA A 29 -12.02 -1.88 22.77
N ARG A 30 -12.35 -3.05 22.19
CA ARG A 30 -12.59 -3.18 20.75
C ARG A 30 -13.74 -2.30 20.30
N LYS A 31 -14.92 -2.43 20.92
CA LYS A 31 -16.12 -1.64 20.57
C LYS A 31 -15.90 -0.15 20.78
N GLY A 32 -15.28 0.23 21.89
CA GLY A 32 -14.97 1.63 22.18
C GLY A 32 -14.06 2.22 21.10
N LEU A 33 -13.01 1.49 20.71
CA LEU A 33 -12.09 1.94 19.67
C LEU A 33 -12.75 2.01 18.28
N GLU A 34 -13.60 1.04 17.92
CA GLU A 34 -14.40 1.07 16.69
C GLU A 34 -15.24 2.37 16.61
N THR A 35 -15.95 2.71 17.70
CA THR A 35 -16.73 3.95 17.78
C THR A 35 -15.87 5.21 17.64
N LEU A 36 -14.67 5.24 18.25
CA LEU A 36 -13.78 6.40 18.12
C LEU A 36 -13.21 6.52 16.71
N LEU A 37 -12.85 5.42 16.05
CA LEU A 37 -12.30 5.40 14.69
C LEU A 37 -13.33 5.85 13.63
N GLN A 38 -14.63 5.59 13.87
CA GLN A 38 -15.71 6.06 13.01
C GLN A 38 -16.03 7.56 13.17
N SER A 39 -15.52 8.20 14.22
CA SER A 39 -15.78 9.60 14.51
C SER A 39 -14.71 10.52 13.93
N THR A 40 -15.12 11.50 13.12
CA THR A 40 -14.24 12.54 12.55
C THR A 40 -13.45 13.30 13.62
N ASP A 41 -14.09 13.59 14.76
CA ASP A 41 -13.54 14.42 15.83
C ASP A 41 -12.64 13.62 16.78
N TYR A 42 -12.89 12.32 16.93
CA TYR A 42 -12.20 11.47 17.92
C TYR A 42 -11.24 10.45 17.34
N VAL A 43 -11.18 10.28 16.02
CA VAL A 43 -10.27 9.33 15.36
C VAL A 43 -8.80 9.59 15.70
N LYS A 44 -8.39 10.85 15.90
CA LYS A 44 -7.02 11.18 16.35
C LYS A 44 -6.74 10.62 17.76
N VAL A 45 -7.73 10.72 18.65
CA VAL A 45 -7.65 10.14 20.01
C VAL A 45 -7.55 8.62 19.93
N ALA A 46 -8.29 7.99 19.02
CA ALA A 46 -8.22 6.55 18.79
C ALA A 46 -6.79 6.10 18.42
N PHE A 47 -6.11 6.81 17.52
CA PHE A 47 -4.72 6.51 17.14
C PHE A 47 -3.73 6.66 18.28
N GLY A 48 -3.95 7.60 19.22
CA GLY A 48 -3.15 7.68 20.45
C GLY A 48 -3.32 6.48 21.41
N LEU A 49 -4.47 5.79 21.34
CA LEU A 49 -4.78 4.64 22.19
C LEU A 49 -4.34 3.30 21.56
N ILE A 50 -4.31 3.19 20.22
CA ILE A 50 -3.99 1.95 19.49
C ILE A 50 -2.69 1.26 19.93
N PRO A 51 -1.53 1.96 20.05
CA PRO A 51 -0.28 1.33 20.46
C PRO A 51 -0.32 0.78 21.90
N ASN A 52 -1.21 1.35 22.72
CA ASN A 52 -1.29 1.13 24.16
C ASN A 52 -2.30 0.04 24.56
N LEU A 53 -3.02 -0.53 23.61
CA LEU A 53 -3.96 -1.64 23.80
C LEU A 53 -3.36 -2.98 23.30
N PRO A 54 -3.91 -4.15 23.70
CA PRO A 54 -3.47 -5.43 23.17
C PRO A 54 -3.52 -5.45 21.63
N PRO A 55 -2.48 -5.98 20.93
CA PRO A 55 -2.42 -5.93 19.47
C PRO A 55 -3.67 -6.48 18.77
N GLY A 56 -4.16 -7.64 19.21
CA GLY A 56 -5.36 -8.26 18.61
C GLY A 56 -6.61 -7.38 18.73
N VAL A 57 -6.77 -6.67 19.85
CA VAL A 57 -7.91 -5.75 20.06
C VAL A 57 -7.81 -4.56 19.11
N SER A 58 -6.65 -3.89 19.06
CA SER A 58 -6.46 -2.70 18.22
C SER A 58 -6.57 -3.01 16.73
N ILE A 59 -5.96 -4.13 16.29
CA ILE A 59 -5.99 -4.55 14.88
C ILE A 59 -7.43 -4.91 14.49
N GLN A 60 -8.12 -5.73 15.28
CA GLN A 60 -9.51 -6.10 14.97
C GLN A 60 -10.44 -4.88 14.92
N ALA A 61 -10.33 -3.95 15.87
CA ALA A 61 -11.14 -2.74 15.87
C ALA A 61 -10.89 -1.87 14.62
N PHE A 62 -9.63 -1.75 14.19
CA PHE A 62 -9.29 -1.05 12.96
C PHE A 62 -9.89 -1.74 11.74
N ILE A 63 -9.73 -3.06 11.61
CA ILE A 63 -10.26 -3.83 10.47
C ILE A 63 -11.79 -3.85 10.43
N SER A 64 -12.47 -3.99 11.57
CA SER A 64 -13.94 -3.87 11.65
C SER A 64 -14.40 -2.51 11.15
N THR A 65 -13.72 -1.43 11.58
CA THR A 65 -14.05 -0.07 11.15
C THR A 65 -13.79 0.11 9.66
N TRP A 66 -12.67 -0.43 9.17
CA TRP A 66 -12.28 -0.40 7.76
C TRP A 66 -13.33 -1.04 6.84
N LYS A 67 -13.83 -2.23 7.19
CA LYS A 67 -14.81 -2.96 6.40
C LYS A 67 -16.14 -2.20 6.27
N GLY A 68 -16.53 -1.44 7.29
CA GLY A 68 -17.74 -0.60 7.28
C GLY A 68 -17.55 0.81 6.70
N ALA A 69 -16.32 1.24 6.42
CA ALA A 69 -16.00 2.60 5.99
C ALA A 69 -16.14 2.79 4.47
N SER A 70 -16.53 4.00 4.06
CA SER A 70 -16.51 4.43 2.65
C SER A 70 -15.06 4.60 2.14
N VAL A 71 -14.89 4.72 0.82
CA VAL A 71 -13.56 4.93 0.21
C VAL A 71 -12.86 6.19 0.76
N ASP A 72 -13.60 7.28 0.94
CA ASP A 72 -13.04 8.53 1.47
C ASP A 72 -12.65 8.40 2.95
N GLN A 73 -13.50 7.73 3.75
CA GLN A 73 -13.19 7.44 5.15
C GLN A 73 -11.97 6.53 5.29
N ARG A 74 -11.79 5.56 4.40
CA ARG A 74 -10.61 4.68 4.36
C ARG A 74 -9.33 5.46 4.09
N LYS A 75 -9.34 6.38 3.11
CA LYS A 75 -8.21 7.28 2.86
C LYS A 75 -7.90 8.15 4.08
N GLU A 76 -8.92 8.69 4.73
CA GLU A 76 -8.75 9.47 5.96
C GLU A 76 -8.13 8.64 7.09
N LEU A 77 -8.57 7.38 7.26
CA LEU A 77 -8.02 6.46 8.24
C LEU A 77 -6.54 6.15 7.98
N ILE A 78 -6.13 5.89 6.73
CA ILE A 78 -4.71 5.70 6.40
C ILE A 78 -3.91 6.97 6.69
N ASN A 79 -4.36 8.13 6.20
CA ASN A 79 -3.67 9.40 6.39
C ASN A 79 -3.46 9.73 7.87
N LYS A 80 -4.48 9.49 8.71
CA LYS A 80 -4.38 9.71 10.15
C LYS A 80 -3.52 8.64 10.85
N LEU A 81 -3.56 7.39 10.40
CA LEU A 81 -2.72 6.31 10.89
C LEU A 81 -1.23 6.57 10.63
N THR A 82 -0.87 6.99 9.42
CA THR A 82 0.51 7.27 9.01
C THR A 82 1.01 8.64 9.51
N GLY A 83 0.10 9.58 9.72
CA GLY A 83 0.39 10.91 10.26
C GLY A 83 0.50 10.99 11.79
N SER A 84 0.04 9.99 12.55
CA SER A 84 0.11 9.97 14.02
C SER A 84 1.54 9.69 14.51
N ASP A 85 2.03 10.54 15.43
CA ASP A 85 3.36 10.37 16.02
C ASP A 85 3.41 9.17 16.98
N GLU A 86 2.31 8.84 17.62
CA GLU A 86 2.18 7.66 18.50
C GLU A 86 2.37 6.35 17.71
N MET A 87 1.96 6.36 16.44
CA MET A 87 2.13 5.23 15.53
C MET A 87 3.57 5.05 15.04
N LYS A 88 4.44 6.07 15.17
CA LYS A 88 5.88 6.00 14.83
C LYS A 88 6.74 5.33 15.92
N SER A 89 6.12 4.52 16.77
CA SER A 89 6.77 3.72 17.81
C SER A 89 6.84 2.24 17.38
N ASN A 90 7.73 1.43 17.99
CA ASN A 90 7.75 -0.03 17.76
C ASN A 90 6.38 -0.67 17.99
N ALA A 91 5.67 -0.22 19.03
CA ALA A 91 4.32 -0.67 19.31
C ALA A 91 3.35 -0.32 18.17
N GLY A 92 3.40 0.91 17.67
CA GLY A 92 2.59 1.36 16.52
C GLY A 92 2.89 0.58 15.25
N TYR A 93 4.17 0.47 14.87
CA TYR A 93 4.60 -0.31 13.71
C TYR A 93 4.16 -1.78 13.78
N PHE A 94 4.14 -2.39 14.97
CA PHE A 94 3.63 -3.76 15.12
C PHE A 94 2.14 -3.87 14.82
N ARG A 95 1.34 -2.84 15.12
CA ARG A 95 -0.08 -2.81 14.76
C ARG A 95 -0.24 -2.59 13.26
N ILE A 96 0.58 -1.72 12.66
CA ILE A 96 0.59 -1.53 11.20
C ILE A 96 0.91 -2.83 10.47
N ILE A 97 1.92 -3.60 10.90
CA ILE A 97 2.24 -4.93 10.33
C ILE A 97 1.03 -5.87 10.43
N GLY A 98 0.36 -5.89 11.59
CA GLY A 98 -0.84 -6.70 11.77
C GLY A 98 -2.02 -6.24 10.89
N ILE A 99 -2.20 -4.94 10.71
CA ILE A 99 -3.22 -4.38 9.80
C ILE A 99 -2.90 -4.75 8.35
N ILE A 100 -1.64 -4.62 7.90
CA ILE A 100 -1.21 -5.02 6.56
C ILE A 100 -1.57 -6.49 6.31
N LYS A 101 -1.24 -7.38 7.26
CA LYS A 101 -1.55 -8.81 7.17
C LYS A 101 -3.04 -9.09 6.93
N GLU A 102 -3.92 -8.39 7.65
CA GLU A 102 -5.37 -8.56 7.53
C GLU A 102 -5.94 -7.90 6.26
N LEU A 103 -5.29 -6.86 5.74
CA LEU A 103 -5.75 -6.14 4.53
C LEU A 103 -5.31 -6.83 3.23
N ILE A 104 -4.12 -7.45 3.18
CA ILE A 104 -3.57 -8.07 1.95
C ILE A 104 -4.59 -8.91 1.15
N PRO A 105 -5.42 -9.79 1.77
CA PRO A 105 -6.32 -10.66 1.03
C PRO A 105 -7.48 -9.95 0.30
N GLU A 106 -7.96 -8.82 0.81
CA GLU A 106 -9.19 -8.15 0.33
C GLU A 106 -8.93 -6.72 -0.18
N TYR A 107 -7.91 -6.04 0.35
CA TYR A 107 -7.62 -4.61 0.17
C TYR A 107 -6.13 -4.39 -0.13
N THR A 108 -5.69 -4.96 -1.25
CA THR A 108 -4.26 -5.01 -1.59
C THR A 108 -3.67 -3.62 -1.84
N GLU A 109 -4.44 -2.64 -2.33
CA GLU A 109 -3.94 -1.27 -2.57
C GLU A 109 -3.56 -0.59 -1.26
N GLU A 110 -4.43 -0.67 -0.27
CA GLU A 110 -4.26 -0.01 1.01
C GLU A 110 -3.21 -0.72 1.87
N ALA A 111 -3.14 -2.05 1.76
CA ALA A 111 -2.01 -2.81 2.30
C ALA A 111 -0.67 -2.39 1.67
N THR A 112 -0.66 -2.02 0.38
CA THR A 112 0.53 -1.50 -0.32
C THR A 112 1.01 -0.22 0.30
N GLU A 113 0.11 0.74 0.49
CA GLU A 113 0.42 2.06 1.01
C GLU A 113 1.02 1.97 2.43
N LEU A 114 0.44 1.12 3.28
CA LEU A 114 0.96 0.87 4.62
C LEU A 114 2.31 0.13 4.61
N LEU A 115 2.51 -0.80 3.69
CA LEU A 115 3.79 -1.50 3.50
C LEU A 115 4.91 -0.54 3.05
N LEU A 116 4.59 0.36 2.12
CA LEU A 116 5.51 1.40 1.67
C LEU A 116 5.85 2.34 2.81
N TYR A 117 4.85 2.84 3.53
CA TYR A 117 5.03 3.71 4.67
C TYR A 117 5.99 3.12 5.71
N ILE A 118 5.74 1.88 6.16
CA ILE A 118 6.58 1.26 7.19
C ILE A 118 8.00 1.00 6.67
N SER A 119 8.14 0.61 5.41
CA SER A 119 9.45 0.34 4.79
C SER A 119 10.27 1.63 4.63
N LEU A 120 9.66 2.70 4.12
CA LEU A 120 10.31 4.01 3.95
C LEU A 120 10.81 4.58 5.27
N MET A 121 9.94 4.57 6.30
CA MET A 121 10.25 5.13 7.62
C MET A 121 11.37 4.37 8.33
N ASN A 122 11.39 3.04 8.23
CA ASN A 122 12.32 2.22 9.01
C ASN A 122 13.63 1.89 8.29
N THR A 123 13.70 2.10 6.98
CA THR A 123 14.94 1.92 6.20
C THR A 123 15.54 3.24 5.74
N LYS A 124 14.91 4.38 6.04
CA LYS A 124 15.23 5.71 5.45
C LYS A 124 15.39 5.62 3.93
N SER A 125 14.36 5.06 3.29
CA SER A 125 14.34 4.80 1.84
C SER A 125 15.46 3.88 1.36
N GLY A 126 15.67 2.76 2.06
CA GLY A 126 16.66 1.74 1.71
C GLY A 126 18.10 2.05 2.13
N LYS A 127 18.35 3.14 2.87
CA LYS A 127 19.70 3.59 3.25
C LYS A 127 20.22 3.04 4.57
N GLU A 128 19.31 2.67 5.48
CA GLU A 128 19.62 2.20 6.83
C GLU A 128 19.03 0.83 7.13
N VAL A 129 19.72 0.08 7.98
CA VAL A 129 19.28 -1.24 8.45
C VAL A 129 18.11 -1.03 9.43
N PRO A 130 16.93 -1.60 9.17
CA PRO A 130 15.79 -1.49 10.07
C PRO A 130 16.08 -2.16 11.42
N GLY A 131 15.41 -1.69 12.47
CA GLY A 131 15.63 -2.20 13.82
C GLY A 131 15.29 -3.69 13.97
N LYS A 132 16.18 -4.45 14.62
CA LYS A 132 16.09 -5.91 14.82
C LYS A 132 14.72 -6.42 15.33
N VAL A 133 14.14 -5.70 16.30
CA VAL A 133 12.84 -6.08 16.90
C VAL A 133 11.70 -5.95 15.88
N LEU A 134 11.79 -4.98 14.98
CA LEU A 134 10.80 -4.75 13.92
C LEU A 134 10.97 -5.76 12.78
N THR A 135 12.20 -6.01 12.35
CA THR A 135 12.50 -6.98 11.30
C THR A 135 12.07 -8.40 11.68
N GLU A 136 12.27 -8.80 12.94
CA GLU A 136 11.80 -10.10 13.44
C GLU A 136 10.26 -10.20 13.39
N ARG A 137 9.55 -9.13 13.80
CA ARG A 137 8.08 -9.10 13.75
C ARG A 137 7.58 -9.14 12.32
N PHE A 138 8.19 -8.35 11.44
CA PHE A 138 7.86 -8.30 10.01
C PHE A 138 8.05 -9.67 9.36
N ARG A 139 9.17 -10.35 9.65
CA ARG A 139 9.44 -11.71 9.17
C ARG A 139 8.34 -12.68 9.58
N LYS A 140 8.07 -12.79 10.88
CA LYS A 140 7.11 -13.76 11.44
C LYS A 140 5.69 -13.54 10.94
N GLU A 141 5.26 -12.28 10.80
CA GLU A 141 3.87 -11.98 10.44
C GLU A 141 3.65 -11.99 8.92
N LEU A 142 4.59 -11.48 8.12
CA LEU A 142 4.38 -11.23 6.69
C LEU A 142 5.19 -12.14 5.76
N LEU A 143 6.43 -12.52 6.12
CA LEU A 143 7.31 -13.32 5.25
C LEU A 143 7.10 -14.82 5.44
N GLU A 144 7.22 -15.33 6.66
CA GLU A 144 7.13 -16.77 6.95
C GLU A 144 5.75 -17.35 6.57
N ASN A 145 4.70 -16.54 6.63
CA ASN A 145 3.35 -16.92 6.19
C ASN A 145 3.07 -16.62 4.71
N ARG A 146 4.08 -16.21 3.93
CA ARG A 146 4.00 -15.87 2.51
C ARG A 146 2.92 -14.83 2.15
N TYR A 147 2.51 -13.97 3.07
CA TYR A 147 1.52 -12.92 2.77
C TYR A 147 2.04 -11.91 1.76
N LEU A 148 3.32 -11.56 1.84
CA LEU A 148 3.93 -10.62 0.90
C LEU A 148 3.95 -11.12 -0.54
N LEU A 149 4.02 -12.44 -0.77
CA LEU A 149 3.99 -13.00 -2.13
C LEU A 149 2.62 -12.86 -2.81
N LYS A 150 1.55 -12.55 -2.05
CA LYS A 150 0.22 -12.25 -2.60
C LYS A 150 0.12 -10.83 -3.18
N PHE A 151 1.15 -10.02 -2.98
CA PHE A 151 1.22 -8.66 -3.45
C PHE A 151 1.69 -8.62 -4.92
N PRO A 152 0.92 -8.02 -5.85
CA PRO A 152 1.29 -7.94 -7.26
C PRO A 152 2.26 -6.77 -7.50
N VAL A 153 3.52 -6.94 -7.14
CA VAL A 153 4.55 -5.90 -7.23
C VAL A 153 4.78 -5.44 -8.68
N GLU A 154 4.66 -6.36 -9.63
CA GLU A 154 4.81 -6.11 -11.06
C GLU A 154 3.68 -5.26 -11.65
N LYS A 155 2.49 -5.27 -11.03
CA LYS A 155 1.34 -4.48 -11.48
C LYS A 155 1.32 -3.07 -10.89
N ARG A 156 2.21 -2.79 -9.94
CA ARG A 156 2.30 -1.48 -9.27
C ARG A 156 3.36 -0.63 -9.96
N GLN A 157 3.02 0.64 -10.18
CA GLN A 157 3.96 1.65 -10.65
C GLN A 157 4.83 2.14 -9.48
N LEU A 158 5.54 1.23 -8.80
CA LEU A 158 6.47 1.61 -7.74
C LEU A 158 7.69 2.31 -8.35
N ASP A 159 8.11 3.39 -7.72
CA ASP A 159 9.36 4.04 -8.08
C ASP A 159 10.58 3.30 -7.51
N GLU A 160 11.77 3.73 -7.93
CA GLU A 160 13.03 3.10 -7.51
C GLU A 160 13.29 3.26 -6.01
N VAL A 161 12.81 4.33 -5.38
CA VAL A 161 12.99 4.61 -3.95
C VAL A 161 12.11 3.69 -3.12
N GLU A 162 10.87 3.51 -3.55
CA GLU A 162 9.85 2.66 -2.94
C GLU A 162 10.27 1.18 -2.97
N ILE A 163 10.67 0.66 -4.13
CA ILE A 163 11.15 -0.71 -4.25
C ILE A 163 12.44 -0.92 -3.45
N SER A 164 13.29 0.11 -3.32
CA SER A 164 14.49 0.08 -2.48
C SER A 164 14.19 -0.04 -1.00
N ALA A 165 13.21 0.72 -0.53
CA ALA A 165 12.77 0.65 0.87
C ALA A 165 12.18 -0.72 1.19
N ILE A 166 11.30 -1.24 0.33
CA ILE A 166 10.70 -2.57 0.50
C ILE A 166 11.79 -3.65 0.48
N SER A 167 12.67 -3.63 -0.52
CA SER A 167 13.76 -4.60 -0.66
C SER A 167 14.66 -4.63 0.57
N ALA A 168 15.07 -3.46 1.06
CA ALA A 168 15.86 -3.36 2.29
C ALA A 168 15.12 -3.93 3.51
N MET A 169 13.83 -3.61 3.67
CA MET A 169 13.03 -4.11 4.79
C MET A 169 12.91 -5.63 4.76
N VAL A 170 12.59 -6.19 3.59
CA VAL A 170 12.38 -7.63 3.37
C VAL A 170 13.67 -8.40 3.56
N LEU A 171 14.76 -8.00 2.89
CA LEU A 171 16.02 -8.72 2.93
C LEU A 171 16.69 -8.66 4.31
N CYS A 172 16.65 -7.51 4.99
CA CYS A 172 17.11 -7.44 6.38
C CYS A 172 16.26 -8.32 7.32
N SER A 173 14.95 -8.43 7.08
CA SER A 173 14.06 -9.29 7.87
C SER A 173 14.35 -10.77 7.69
N ILE A 174 14.67 -11.17 6.46
CA ILE A 174 15.17 -12.50 6.14
C ILE A 174 16.45 -12.73 6.92
N VAL A 175 17.51 -11.96 6.63
CA VAL A 175 18.88 -12.16 7.11
C VAL A 175 18.98 -12.30 8.64
N GLU A 176 18.08 -11.66 9.40
CA GLU A 176 18.03 -11.73 10.87
C GLU A 176 17.67 -13.14 11.43
N LYS A 177 17.19 -14.10 10.62
CA LYS A 177 16.82 -15.45 11.10
C LYS A 177 18.02 -16.28 11.55
N GLY A 178 19.22 -15.99 11.04
CA GLY A 178 20.49 -16.61 11.44
C GLY A 178 20.68 -18.08 10.99
N GLU A 179 19.63 -18.89 11.00
CA GLU A 179 19.66 -20.30 10.55
C GLU A 179 19.13 -20.44 9.12
N PHE A 180 19.99 -20.98 8.24
CA PHE A 180 19.69 -21.23 6.84
C PHE A 180 19.35 -22.72 6.65
N ASN A 181 18.08 -23.02 6.37
CA ASN A 181 17.59 -24.38 6.08
C ASN A 181 16.85 -24.41 4.73
N GLU A 182 16.46 -25.59 4.27
CA GLU A 182 15.85 -25.80 2.94
C GLU A 182 14.52 -25.02 2.77
N GLU A 183 13.65 -25.02 3.79
CA GLU A 183 12.39 -24.25 3.77
C GLU A 183 12.65 -22.74 3.65
N TYR A 184 13.68 -22.24 4.31
CA TYR A 184 14.07 -20.84 4.28
C TYR A 184 14.76 -20.46 2.97
N GLU A 185 15.52 -21.39 2.37
CA GLU A 185 16.09 -21.25 1.04
C GLU A 185 14.99 -21.09 -0.02
N GLU A 186 13.94 -21.92 0.03
CA GLU A 186 12.77 -21.82 -0.85
C GLU A 186 12.07 -20.47 -0.68
N LEU A 187 11.77 -20.08 0.58
CA LEU A 187 11.14 -18.79 0.89
C LEU A 187 11.97 -17.62 0.36
N LEU A 188 13.29 -17.65 0.54
CA LEU A 188 14.19 -16.62 0.04
C LEU A 188 14.17 -16.56 -1.49
N SER A 189 14.21 -17.71 -2.16
CA SER A 189 14.12 -17.77 -3.62
C SER A 189 12.84 -17.11 -4.13
N ASP A 190 11.69 -17.48 -3.56
CA ASP A 190 10.38 -16.93 -3.93
C ASP A 190 10.33 -15.40 -3.74
N ILE A 191 10.88 -14.91 -2.63
CA ILE A 191 10.92 -13.48 -2.34
C ILE A 191 11.83 -12.73 -3.31
N LEU A 192 12.98 -13.30 -3.68
CA LEU A 192 13.88 -12.68 -4.64
C LEU A 192 13.24 -12.64 -6.04
N ASP A 193 12.55 -13.70 -6.44
CA ASP A 193 11.80 -13.73 -7.71
C ASP A 193 10.65 -12.73 -7.71
N TRP A 194 9.94 -12.61 -6.59
CA TRP A 194 8.93 -11.58 -6.39
C TRP A 194 9.54 -10.17 -6.51
N LEU A 195 10.65 -9.86 -5.85
CA LEU A 195 11.31 -8.55 -5.98
C LEU A 195 11.80 -8.28 -7.42
N LEU A 196 12.36 -9.30 -8.10
CA LEU A 196 12.83 -9.19 -9.48
C LEU A 196 11.68 -8.93 -10.47
N ALA A 197 10.48 -9.43 -10.18
CA ALA A 197 9.28 -9.19 -11.00
C ALA A 197 8.90 -7.71 -11.11
N ALA A 198 9.35 -6.87 -10.17
CA ALA A 198 9.18 -5.42 -10.26
C ALA A 198 9.94 -4.79 -11.46
N GLN A 199 10.96 -5.47 -12.00
CA GLN A 199 11.80 -5.00 -13.11
C GLN A 199 12.39 -3.59 -12.89
N LYS A 200 12.65 -3.23 -11.62
CA LYS A 200 13.26 -1.97 -11.22
C LYS A 200 14.60 -2.23 -10.56
N ARG A 201 15.55 -1.31 -10.76
CA ARG A 201 16.84 -1.35 -10.07
C ARG A 201 16.66 -0.88 -8.64
N VAL A 202 17.27 -1.61 -7.70
CA VAL A 202 17.22 -1.28 -6.28
C VAL A 202 18.48 -0.48 -5.90
N PHE A 203 18.30 0.65 -5.23
CA PHE A 203 19.36 1.52 -4.73
C PHE A 203 19.45 1.41 -3.21
N ILE A 204 20.17 0.40 -2.75
CA ILE A 204 20.37 0.13 -1.33
C ILE A 204 21.62 0.86 -0.80
N GLY A 205 21.50 1.45 0.39
CA GLY A 205 22.62 2.10 1.06
C GLY A 205 23.71 1.12 1.50
N LYS A 206 24.97 1.59 1.54
CA LYS A 206 26.14 0.77 1.89
C LYS A 206 25.96 -0.02 3.20
N LYS A 207 25.38 0.58 4.25
CA LYS A 207 25.16 -0.09 5.54
C LYS A 207 24.28 -1.34 5.42
N VAL A 208 23.26 -1.28 4.56
CA VAL A 208 22.33 -2.40 4.33
C VAL A 208 23.00 -3.46 3.47
N ILE A 209 23.73 -3.06 2.41
CA ILE A 209 24.54 -3.99 1.60
C ILE A 209 25.53 -4.76 2.48
N ASP A 210 26.33 -4.05 3.28
CA ASP A 210 27.35 -4.66 4.16
C ASP A 210 26.70 -5.64 5.17
N TYR A 211 25.48 -5.34 5.63
CA TYR A 211 24.71 -6.19 6.54
C TYR A 211 24.21 -7.46 5.84
N ILE A 212 23.67 -7.35 4.63
CA ILE A 212 23.21 -8.49 3.82
C ILE A 212 24.40 -9.37 3.42
N GLU A 213 25.48 -8.78 2.89
CA GLU A 213 26.69 -9.50 2.43
C GLU A 213 27.35 -10.32 3.55
N LYS A 214 27.30 -9.83 4.79
CA LYS A 214 27.86 -10.55 5.94
C LYS A 214 27.24 -11.93 6.13
N VAL A 215 25.95 -12.08 5.81
CA VAL A 215 25.18 -13.32 5.99
C VAL A 215 25.04 -14.08 4.68
N SER A 216 24.87 -13.38 3.56
CA SER A 216 24.68 -14.00 2.26
C SER A 216 25.93 -14.69 1.71
N LYS A 217 27.12 -14.43 2.26
CA LYS A 217 28.37 -15.10 1.89
C LYS A 217 28.30 -16.63 1.97
N ASP A 218 27.43 -17.16 2.84
CA ASP A 218 27.30 -18.60 3.08
C ASP A 218 26.15 -19.23 2.28
N TRP A 219 25.33 -18.40 1.60
CA TRP A 219 24.18 -18.83 0.80
C TRP A 219 24.62 -19.54 -0.50
N PRO A 220 23.76 -20.40 -1.06
CA PRO A 220 23.94 -20.95 -2.40
C PRO A 220 24.22 -19.87 -3.45
N GLU A 221 25.09 -20.20 -4.42
CA GLU A 221 25.53 -19.25 -5.45
C GLU A 221 24.35 -18.67 -6.25
N TYR A 222 23.34 -19.49 -6.58
CA TYR A 222 22.20 -19.04 -7.36
C TYR A 222 21.38 -17.96 -6.64
N LEU A 223 21.27 -18.01 -5.30
CA LEU A 223 20.63 -16.96 -4.50
C LEU A 223 21.49 -15.69 -4.44
N GLN A 224 22.82 -15.85 -4.30
CA GLN A 224 23.73 -14.72 -4.36
C GLN A 224 23.65 -14.02 -5.72
N ARG A 225 23.52 -14.76 -6.82
CA ARG A 225 23.30 -14.19 -8.17
C ARG A 225 22.01 -13.37 -8.24
N LYS A 226 20.88 -13.88 -7.75
CA LYS A 226 19.62 -13.11 -7.67
C LYS A 226 19.78 -11.82 -6.85
N CYS A 227 20.50 -11.88 -5.72
CA CYS A 227 20.83 -10.69 -4.93
C CYS A 227 21.73 -9.70 -5.69
N LEU A 228 22.67 -10.19 -6.49
CA LEU A 228 23.53 -9.34 -7.32
C LEU A 228 22.71 -8.65 -8.42
N ASP A 229 21.81 -9.39 -9.07
CA ASP A 229 20.92 -8.88 -10.13
C ASP A 229 19.97 -7.80 -9.60
N LEU A 230 19.46 -7.96 -8.38
CA LEU A 230 18.70 -6.93 -7.67
C LEU A 230 19.56 -5.72 -7.26
N GLY A 231 20.90 -5.84 -7.24
CA GLY A 231 21.81 -4.79 -6.79
C GLY A 231 21.91 -4.65 -5.27
N VAL A 232 21.52 -5.70 -4.52
CA VAL A 232 21.51 -5.68 -3.04
C VAL A 232 22.79 -6.25 -2.41
N ILE A 233 23.65 -6.84 -3.25
CA ILE A 233 25.06 -7.16 -2.94
C ILE A 233 25.95 -6.70 -4.10
N LYS A 234 27.26 -6.58 -3.86
CA LYS A 234 28.25 -6.12 -4.86
C LYS A 234 29.12 -7.24 -5.42
N THR A 235 29.30 -8.32 -4.67
CA THR A 235 30.24 -9.38 -5.01
C THR A 235 29.66 -10.75 -4.74
N LEU A 236 29.92 -11.70 -5.65
CA LEU A 236 29.69 -13.12 -5.42
C LEU A 236 30.84 -13.69 -4.61
N ARG A 237 30.54 -14.50 -3.60
CA ARG A 237 31.54 -15.26 -2.86
C ARG A 237 31.31 -16.75 -3.09
N LEU A 238 32.15 -17.31 -3.96
CA LEU A 238 32.16 -18.74 -4.24
C LEU A 238 32.85 -19.49 -3.09
N LYS A 239 32.14 -20.41 -2.44
CA LYS A 239 32.75 -21.34 -1.48
C LYS A 239 33.83 -22.16 -2.22
N GLY A 240 35.11 -21.83 -1.99
CA GLY A 240 36.25 -22.51 -2.60
C GLY A 240 37.43 -21.63 -3.02
N SER A 241 37.30 -20.29 -3.02
CA SER A 241 38.38 -19.37 -3.40
C SER A 241 39.13 -18.76 -2.21
N GLU A 242 39.39 -19.53 -1.15
CA GLU A 242 40.45 -19.24 -0.19
C GLU A 242 41.63 -20.20 -0.42
N LYS A 243 42.28 -20.10 -1.57
CA LYS A 243 43.71 -20.47 -1.63
C LYS A 243 44.48 -19.25 -1.16
N LYS A 244 44.97 -19.32 0.09
CA LYS A 244 46.12 -18.51 0.52
C LYS A 244 47.19 -18.61 -0.55
N VAL A 245 47.45 -17.49 -1.22
CA VAL A 245 48.72 -17.29 -1.92
C VAL A 245 49.80 -17.40 -0.84
N PRO A 246 50.84 -18.25 -0.99
CA PRO A 246 51.91 -18.25 -0.02
C PRO A 246 52.57 -16.86 -0.04
N GLU A 247 52.67 -16.23 1.12
CA GLU A 247 53.50 -15.05 1.33
C GLU A 247 54.92 -15.37 0.85
N SER A 248 55.32 -14.76 -0.27
CA SER A 248 56.67 -14.81 -0.79
C SER A 248 57.56 -13.89 0.04
N SER A 249 57.98 -14.34 1.20
CA SER A 249 59.05 -13.71 1.97
C SER A 249 59.47 -14.63 3.12
N GLU A 250 60.49 -15.45 2.86
CA GLU A 250 61.55 -15.89 3.80
C GLU A 250 62.19 -17.21 3.31
N ILE A 251 63.20 -17.13 2.44
CA ILE A 251 64.33 -18.08 2.43
C ILE A 251 65.62 -17.30 2.16
N ILE A 252 66.20 -16.80 3.25
CA ILE A 252 67.59 -16.98 3.71
C ILE A 252 68.70 -16.84 2.64
N GLU A 253 69.33 -15.66 2.62
CA GLU A 253 70.75 -15.51 2.26
C GLU A 253 71.63 -16.20 3.31
N LYS A 254 72.20 -17.35 2.96
CA LYS A 254 73.45 -17.86 3.58
C LYS A 254 74.27 -18.60 2.54
N GLY A 255 75.50 -18.14 2.33
CA GLY A 255 76.53 -18.93 1.64
C GLY A 255 77.46 -18.14 0.72
N LYS A 256 78.23 -17.19 1.25
CA LYS A 256 79.51 -16.81 0.65
C LYS A 256 80.63 -17.23 1.59
N GLU A 257 81.12 -18.45 1.40
CA GLU A 257 82.49 -18.85 1.69
C GLU A 257 82.74 -20.20 1.02
N ASN A 258 83.48 -20.17 -0.08
CA ASN A 258 84.57 -21.12 -0.38
C ASN A 258 85.12 -20.84 -1.77
N GLU A 259 86.14 -19.99 -1.79
CA GLU A 259 87.17 -19.98 -2.81
C GLU A 259 88.05 -21.22 -2.62
N LYS A 260 88.00 -22.16 -3.56
CA LYS A 260 89.08 -23.11 -3.86
C LYS A 260 88.84 -23.75 -5.22
N VAL A 261 89.65 -23.30 -6.18
CA VAL A 261 90.37 -24.09 -7.20
C VAL A 261 89.73 -25.43 -7.57
N LEU A 262 89.28 -25.59 -8.81
CA LEU A 262 89.78 -26.61 -9.75
C LEU A 262 88.92 -26.62 -11.03
N VAL A 263 89.59 -26.50 -12.17
CA VAL A 263 89.07 -26.75 -13.52
C VAL A 263 88.26 -28.05 -13.53
N LYS A 264 86.96 -27.95 -13.81
CA LYS A 264 86.12 -29.08 -14.23
C LYS A 264 85.45 -28.69 -15.53
N LYS A 265 85.63 -29.53 -16.54
CA LYS A 265 84.90 -29.50 -17.81
C LYS A 265 83.43 -29.17 -17.51
N GLU A 266 82.94 -28.09 -18.12
CA GLU A 266 81.53 -27.73 -18.02
C GLU A 266 80.71 -28.97 -18.36
N ASP A 267 79.83 -29.36 -17.44
CA ASP A 267 78.85 -30.42 -17.65
C ASP A 267 77.78 -29.89 -18.61
N VAL A 268 78.19 -29.71 -19.87
CA VAL A 268 77.37 -29.24 -20.98
C VAL A 268 76.16 -30.16 -21.12
N THR A 269 76.34 -31.46 -20.87
CA THR A 269 75.28 -32.48 -20.83
C THR A 269 74.20 -32.17 -19.78
N GLY A 270 74.56 -31.87 -18.53
CA GLY A 270 73.60 -31.52 -17.48
C GLY A 270 72.85 -30.21 -17.73
N TRP A 271 73.47 -29.23 -18.39
CA TRP A 271 72.79 -27.99 -18.82
C TRP A 271 71.86 -28.22 -20.01
N LEU A 272 72.25 -29.03 -20.99
CA LEU A 272 71.40 -29.41 -22.13
C LEU A 272 70.15 -30.18 -21.68
N GLU A 273 70.26 -31.08 -20.69
CA GLU A 273 69.09 -31.76 -20.12
C GLU A 273 68.11 -30.81 -19.42
N LYS A 274 68.61 -29.80 -18.70
CA LYS A 274 67.76 -28.77 -18.07
C LYS A 274 67.05 -27.91 -19.12
N ILE A 275 67.75 -27.52 -20.19
CA ILE A 275 67.16 -26.76 -21.29
C ILE A 275 66.09 -27.61 -22.00
N THR A 276 66.35 -28.89 -22.25
CA THR A 276 65.38 -29.80 -22.88
C THR A 276 64.11 -29.92 -22.06
N LYS A 277 64.23 -30.16 -20.73
CA LYS A 277 63.06 -30.20 -19.83
C LYS A 277 62.30 -28.87 -19.77
N TYR A 278 63.00 -27.74 -19.87
CA TYR A 278 62.36 -26.42 -19.91
C TYR A 278 61.60 -26.20 -21.22
N ILE A 279 62.16 -26.60 -22.36
CA ILE A 279 61.49 -26.58 -23.67
C ILE A 279 60.23 -27.46 -23.64
N GLU A 280 60.33 -28.70 -23.14
CA GLU A 280 59.18 -29.59 -23.00
C GLU A 280 58.10 -29.01 -22.07
N GLY A 281 58.51 -28.28 -21.01
CA GLY A 281 57.60 -27.56 -20.12
C GLY A 281 56.83 -26.44 -20.85
N ILE A 282 57.56 -25.63 -21.63
CA ILE A 282 56.96 -24.56 -22.45
C ILE A 282 56.03 -25.14 -23.51
N GLU A 283 56.39 -26.25 -24.17
CA GLU A 283 55.56 -26.88 -25.19
C GLU A 283 54.23 -27.37 -24.63
N LYS A 284 54.26 -28.03 -23.45
CA LYS A 284 53.04 -28.45 -22.75
C LYS A 284 52.16 -27.28 -22.34
N GLU A 285 52.76 -26.20 -21.85
CA GLU A 285 52.02 -24.99 -21.48
C GLU A 285 51.39 -24.33 -22.71
N ASN A 286 52.12 -24.29 -23.83
CA ASN A 286 51.61 -23.75 -25.09
C ASN A 286 50.43 -24.56 -25.63
N ASP A 287 50.49 -25.90 -25.57
CA ASP A 287 49.38 -26.75 -25.99
C ASP A 287 48.16 -26.64 -25.07
N TYR A 288 48.37 -26.48 -23.76
CA TYR A 288 47.32 -26.14 -22.81
C TYR A 288 46.65 -24.80 -23.16
N LEU A 289 47.46 -23.75 -23.41
CA LEU A 289 46.96 -22.43 -23.78
C LEU A 289 46.19 -22.44 -25.11
N LYS A 290 46.66 -23.19 -26.12
CA LYS A 290 45.91 -23.37 -27.38
C LYS A 290 44.55 -24.01 -27.16
N LYS A 291 44.45 -25.01 -26.27
CA LYS A 291 43.18 -25.64 -25.93
C LYS A 291 42.26 -24.65 -25.20
N ALA A 292 42.78 -23.91 -24.22
CA ALA A 292 42.02 -22.88 -23.52
C ALA A 292 41.50 -21.78 -24.46
N ILE A 293 42.32 -21.32 -25.43
CA ILE A 293 41.90 -20.34 -26.45
C ILE A 293 40.76 -20.91 -27.31
N LYS A 294 40.82 -22.20 -27.67
CA LYS A 294 39.77 -22.84 -28.46
C LYS A 294 38.45 -22.92 -27.68
N ASP A 295 38.51 -23.29 -26.41
CA ASP A 295 37.34 -23.40 -25.54
C ASP A 295 36.70 -22.01 -25.31
N LEU A 296 37.51 -20.98 -25.05
CA LEU A 296 37.04 -19.59 -24.93
C LEU A 296 36.39 -19.06 -26.23
N ARG A 297 36.94 -19.42 -27.41
CA ARG A 297 36.31 -19.07 -28.69
C ARG A 297 34.94 -19.74 -28.87
N CYS A 298 34.79 -20.98 -28.41
CA CYS A 298 33.52 -21.68 -28.45
C CYS A 298 32.48 -21.02 -27.52
N GLN A 299 32.89 -20.62 -26.32
CA GLN A 299 32.03 -19.91 -25.38
C GLN A 299 31.60 -18.54 -25.92
N LEU A 300 32.52 -17.77 -26.50
CA LEU A 300 32.23 -16.48 -27.10
C LEU A 300 31.18 -16.59 -28.23
N GLU A 301 31.26 -17.64 -29.04
CA GLU A 301 30.29 -17.86 -30.12
C GLU A 301 28.90 -18.25 -29.58
N GLN A 302 28.84 -19.05 -28.52
CA GLN A 302 27.59 -19.36 -27.82
C GLN A 302 26.95 -18.11 -27.21
N GLU A 303 27.74 -17.26 -26.55
CA GLU A 303 27.25 -16.00 -26.00
C GLU A 303 26.72 -15.06 -27.08
N ARG A 304 27.41 -14.98 -28.23
CA ARG A 304 26.93 -14.19 -29.39
C ARG A 304 25.59 -14.69 -29.92
N GLN A 305 25.39 -16.01 -30.00
CA GLN A 305 24.11 -16.58 -30.41
C GLN A 305 22.99 -16.22 -29.41
N ILE A 306 23.27 -16.35 -28.11
CA ILE A 306 22.31 -15.97 -27.06
C ILE A 306 21.95 -14.49 -27.14
N ILE A 307 22.94 -13.60 -27.29
CA ILE A 307 22.71 -12.16 -27.45
C ILE A 307 21.82 -11.89 -28.67
N HIS A 308 22.12 -12.52 -29.82
CA HIS A 308 21.34 -12.33 -31.03
C HIS A 308 19.89 -12.81 -30.91
N GLU A 309 19.66 -13.93 -30.22
CA GLU A 309 18.31 -14.43 -29.91
C GLU A 309 17.55 -13.46 -29.00
N LYS A 310 18.23 -12.92 -27.98
CA LYS A 310 17.65 -11.95 -27.05
C LYS A 310 17.34 -10.61 -27.71
N GLU A 311 18.18 -10.14 -28.63
CA GLU A 311 17.91 -8.93 -29.43
C GLU A 311 16.64 -9.10 -30.27
N LYS A 312 16.47 -10.26 -30.94
CA LYS A 312 15.24 -10.59 -31.69
C LYS A 312 14.00 -10.64 -30.80
N GLU A 313 14.14 -11.15 -29.57
CA GLU A 313 13.05 -11.18 -28.59
C GLU A 313 12.66 -9.76 -28.15
N ILE A 314 13.65 -8.90 -27.90
CA ILE A 314 13.44 -7.48 -27.55
C ILE A 314 12.73 -6.75 -28.69
N GLU A 315 13.14 -6.93 -29.95
CA GLU A 315 12.47 -6.31 -31.09
C GLU A 315 10.98 -6.70 -31.20
N LYS A 316 10.67 -7.98 -30.97
CA LYS A 316 9.28 -8.47 -30.93
C LYS A 316 8.49 -7.83 -29.80
N MET A 317 9.07 -7.78 -28.59
CA MET A 317 8.41 -7.14 -27.44
C MET A 317 8.18 -5.65 -27.67
N GLN A 318 9.13 -4.94 -28.29
CA GLN A 318 8.98 -3.53 -28.65
C GLN A 318 7.87 -3.31 -29.68
N ALA A 319 7.70 -4.21 -30.65
CA ALA A 319 6.60 -4.14 -31.61
C ALA A 319 5.23 -4.30 -30.91
N VAL A 320 5.10 -5.29 -30.01
CA VAL A 320 3.88 -5.48 -29.21
C VAL A 320 3.60 -4.27 -28.32
N LEU A 321 4.62 -3.72 -27.65
CA LEU A 321 4.46 -2.54 -26.80
C LEU A 321 3.94 -1.33 -27.59
N ARG A 322 4.43 -1.11 -28.81
CA ARG A 322 3.93 -0.04 -29.70
C ARG A 322 2.45 -0.23 -30.02
N GLU A 323 2.06 -1.43 -30.43
CA GLU A 323 0.67 -1.75 -30.75
C GLU A 323 -0.25 -1.57 -29.52
N THR A 324 0.19 -2.00 -28.34
CA THR A 324 -0.59 -1.81 -27.11
C THR A 324 -0.71 -0.35 -26.70
N ASN A 325 0.33 0.45 -26.89
CA ASN A 325 0.28 1.89 -26.60
C ASN A 325 -0.67 2.62 -27.54
N GLU A 326 -0.69 2.28 -28.83
CA GLU A 326 -1.65 2.85 -29.78
C GLU A 326 -3.10 2.52 -29.37
N LYS A 327 -3.37 1.28 -28.96
CA LYS A 327 -4.69 0.88 -28.44
C LYS A 327 -5.06 1.65 -27.17
N LEU A 328 -4.11 1.85 -26.26
CA LEU A 328 -4.31 2.57 -25.00
C LEU A 328 -4.68 4.04 -25.27
N VAL A 329 -3.93 4.72 -26.13
CA VAL A 329 -4.22 6.11 -26.52
C VAL A 329 -5.62 6.24 -27.14
N ASN A 330 -6.03 5.27 -27.95
CA ASN A 330 -7.36 5.28 -28.55
C ASN A 330 -8.47 5.10 -27.50
N ILE A 331 -8.28 4.19 -26.53
CA ILE A 331 -9.23 3.99 -25.42
C ILE A 331 -9.31 5.23 -24.53
N GLU A 332 -8.19 5.90 -24.25
CA GLU A 332 -8.17 7.14 -23.47
C GLU A 332 -8.95 8.25 -24.16
N LYS A 333 -8.82 8.37 -25.49
CA LYS A 333 -9.60 9.30 -26.28
C LYS A 333 -11.10 8.99 -26.21
N GLN A 334 -11.50 7.74 -26.40
CA GLN A 334 -12.90 7.32 -26.28
C GLN A 334 -13.47 7.57 -24.88
N LYS A 335 -12.67 7.36 -23.83
CA LYS A 335 -13.06 7.65 -22.45
C LYS A 335 -13.33 9.14 -22.25
N ALA A 336 -12.49 10.02 -22.81
CA ALA A 336 -12.69 11.45 -22.74
C ALA A 336 -13.99 11.88 -23.47
N GLU A 337 -14.22 11.35 -24.67
CA GLU A 337 -15.44 11.62 -25.45
C GLU A 337 -16.72 11.17 -24.70
N LEU A 338 -16.72 9.97 -24.11
CA LEU A 338 -17.85 9.48 -23.31
C LEU A 338 -18.08 10.33 -22.06
N GLN A 339 -17.01 10.83 -21.43
CA GLN A 339 -17.13 11.70 -20.26
C GLN A 339 -17.75 13.06 -20.61
N GLU A 340 -17.43 13.61 -21.78
CA GLU A 340 -18.06 14.84 -22.28
C GLU A 340 -19.54 14.64 -22.58
N ILE A 341 -19.91 13.54 -23.21
CA ILE A 341 -21.31 13.17 -23.48
C ILE A 341 -22.09 13.05 -22.16
N LEU A 342 -21.55 12.33 -21.17
CA LEU A 342 -22.20 12.16 -19.87
C LEU A 342 -22.41 13.50 -19.16
N ASN A 343 -21.43 14.41 -19.24
CA ASN A 343 -21.54 15.74 -18.64
C ASN A 343 -22.56 16.63 -19.37
N ALA A 344 -22.71 16.47 -20.69
CA ALA A 344 -23.76 17.15 -21.44
C ALA A 344 -25.16 16.63 -21.07
N GLU A 345 -25.31 15.31 -20.93
CA GLU A 345 -26.58 14.67 -20.57
C GLU A 345 -27.03 15.04 -19.15
N LYS A 346 -26.10 15.08 -18.19
CA LYS A 346 -26.39 15.55 -16.82
C LYS A 346 -26.91 16.99 -16.79
N ARG A 347 -26.25 17.90 -17.53
CA ARG A 347 -26.70 19.30 -17.62
C ARG A 347 -28.09 19.41 -18.24
N HIS A 348 -28.33 18.68 -19.34
CA HIS A 348 -29.65 18.64 -19.96
C HIS A 348 -30.73 18.14 -18.97
N HIS A 349 -30.44 17.08 -18.22
CA HIS A 349 -31.37 16.54 -17.23
C HIS A 349 -31.64 17.53 -16.09
N GLU A 350 -30.61 18.20 -15.57
CA GLU A 350 -30.75 19.24 -14.54
C GLU A 350 -31.62 20.41 -15.02
N GLU A 351 -31.42 20.87 -16.26
CA GLU A 351 -32.24 21.90 -16.89
C GLU A 351 -33.71 21.46 -17.03
N GLU A 352 -33.95 20.21 -17.42
CA GLU A 352 -35.31 19.66 -17.55
C GLU A 352 -36.01 19.55 -16.19
N VAL A 353 -35.30 19.08 -15.16
CA VAL A 353 -35.83 19.03 -13.79
C VAL A 353 -36.20 20.42 -13.29
N MET A 354 -35.37 21.43 -13.54
CA MET A 354 -35.67 22.81 -13.15
C MET A 354 -36.90 23.34 -13.90
N ARG A 355 -36.99 23.13 -15.21
CA ARG A 355 -38.18 23.52 -16.00
C ARG A 355 -39.46 22.87 -15.48
N LEU A 356 -39.41 21.59 -15.11
CA LEU A 356 -40.56 20.87 -14.58
C LEU A 356 -40.96 21.40 -13.19
N LYS A 357 -39.99 21.72 -12.33
CA LYS A 357 -40.26 22.34 -11.02
C LYS A 357 -40.95 23.69 -11.17
N ASP A 358 -40.40 24.58 -12.01
CA ASP A 358 -40.97 25.90 -12.27
C ASP A 358 -42.40 25.79 -12.80
N ARG A 359 -42.63 24.82 -13.70
CA ARG A 359 -43.97 24.54 -14.22
C ARG A 359 -44.93 24.08 -13.13
N ILE A 360 -44.54 23.09 -12.32
CA ILE A 360 -45.38 22.60 -11.21
C ILE A 360 -45.71 23.74 -10.24
N GLU A 361 -44.73 24.57 -9.88
CA GLU A 361 -44.95 25.70 -8.98
C GLU A 361 -45.93 26.72 -9.58
N SER A 362 -45.78 27.04 -10.87
CA SER A 362 -46.70 27.95 -11.57
C SER A 362 -48.13 27.39 -11.67
N GLU A 363 -48.28 26.10 -11.97
CA GLU A 363 -49.59 25.43 -12.06
C GLU A 363 -50.24 25.33 -10.68
N CYS A 364 -49.48 24.97 -9.64
CA CYS A 364 -49.96 24.95 -8.26
C CYS A 364 -50.42 26.34 -7.80
N ASN A 365 -49.64 27.39 -8.08
CA ASN A 365 -49.99 28.77 -7.73
C ASN A 365 -51.25 29.21 -8.48
N TYR A 366 -51.37 28.89 -9.78
CA TYR A 366 -52.56 29.18 -10.56
C TYR A 366 -53.81 28.49 -9.97
N VAL A 367 -53.72 27.19 -9.68
CA VAL A 367 -54.83 26.43 -9.09
C VAL A 367 -55.22 26.97 -7.70
N LEU A 368 -54.23 27.36 -6.88
CA LEU A 368 -54.48 27.97 -5.58
C LEU A 368 -55.20 29.32 -5.71
N GLU A 369 -54.76 30.19 -6.61
CA GLU A 369 -55.42 31.48 -6.85
C GLU A 369 -56.83 31.31 -7.43
N GLU A 370 -57.02 30.37 -8.36
CA GLU A 370 -58.34 30.03 -8.87
C GLU A 370 -59.28 29.51 -7.77
N PHE A 371 -58.76 28.65 -6.88
CA PHE A 371 -59.51 28.16 -5.71
C PHE A 371 -59.86 29.30 -4.74
N LYS A 372 -58.91 30.18 -4.42
CA LYS A 372 -59.14 31.36 -3.57
C LYS A 372 -60.21 32.27 -4.17
N GLY A 373 -60.16 32.55 -5.48
CA GLY A 373 -61.15 33.35 -6.18
C GLY A 373 -62.56 32.74 -6.08
N LYS A 374 -62.69 31.44 -6.40
CA LYS A 374 -63.98 30.71 -6.27
C LYS A 374 -64.50 30.71 -4.84
N LEU A 375 -63.62 30.59 -3.84
CA LEU A 375 -64.00 30.61 -2.44
C LEU A 375 -64.43 32.01 -2.00
N TYR A 376 -63.71 33.05 -2.43
CA TYR A 376 -64.04 34.44 -2.18
C TYR A 376 -65.43 34.78 -2.72
N ASP A 377 -65.73 34.44 -3.97
CA ASP A 377 -67.04 34.72 -4.57
C ASP A 377 -68.21 34.08 -3.81
N LYS A 378 -68.01 32.85 -3.31
CA LYS A 378 -69.01 32.13 -2.50
C LYS A 378 -69.18 32.75 -1.11
N LEU A 379 -68.10 33.23 -0.50
CA LEU A 379 -68.12 33.75 0.88
C LEU A 379 -68.41 35.25 0.96
N PHE A 380 -68.18 36.01 -0.11
CA PHE A 380 -68.24 37.47 -0.11
C PHE A 380 -69.60 38.01 0.35
N ARG A 381 -70.68 37.38 -0.08
CA ARG A 381 -72.05 37.77 0.34
C ARG A 381 -72.23 37.61 1.84
N TYR A 382 -71.83 36.46 2.39
CA TYR A 382 -71.94 36.20 3.83
C TYR A 382 -71.03 37.11 4.65
N TYR A 383 -69.82 37.41 4.16
CA TYR A 383 -68.92 38.36 4.78
C TYR A 383 -69.52 39.78 4.85
N LYS A 384 -70.13 40.24 3.74
CA LYS A 384 -70.82 41.53 3.68
C LYS A 384 -72.01 41.58 4.63
N ASP A 385 -72.82 40.52 4.66
CA ASP A 385 -73.99 40.43 5.54
C ASP A 385 -73.58 40.38 7.02
N PHE A 386 -72.51 39.64 7.34
CA PHE A 386 -71.93 39.57 8.67
C PHE A 386 -71.42 40.93 9.14
N ASN A 387 -70.64 41.65 8.32
CA ASN A 387 -70.16 42.99 8.65
C ASN A 387 -71.30 44.00 8.83
N THR A 388 -72.37 43.88 8.03
CA THR A 388 -73.55 44.74 8.16
C THR A 388 -74.31 44.46 9.45
N ALA A 389 -74.44 43.19 9.84
CA ALA A 389 -75.11 42.79 11.09
C ALA A 389 -74.28 43.11 12.34
N LYS A 390 -72.95 42.98 12.26
CA LYS A 390 -72.01 43.30 13.36
C LYS A 390 -72.10 44.76 13.82
N ASN A 391 -72.45 45.67 12.92
CA ASN A 391 -72.53 47.11 13.21
C ASN A 391 -73.91 47.56 13.73
N ARG A 392 -74.84 46.65 13.99
CA ARG A 392 -76.17 46.95 14.55
C ARG A 392 -76.18 46.83 16.08
N PRO A 393 -77.06 47.57 16.79
CA PRO A 393 -77.21 47.46 18.25
C PRO A 393 -77.60 46.03 18.63
N GLY A 394 -76.93 45.42 19.60
CA GLY A 394 -77.13 44.01 19.94
C GLY A 394 -78.52 43.73 20.52
N ASP A 395 -79.27 42.85 19.84
CA ASP A 395 -80.48 42.21 20.36
C ASP A 395 -80.43 40.70 20.10
N ALA A 396 -81.35 39.95 20.70
CA ALA A 396 -81.40 38.49 20.58
C ALA A 396 -81.60 38.01 19.13
N GLN A 397 -82.30 38.81 18.30
CA GLN A 397 -82.58 38.47 16.90
C GLN A 397 -81.32 38.59 16.03
N ILE A 398 -80.46 39.57 16.30
CA ILE A 398 -79.18 39.75 15.63
C ILE A 398 -78.21 38.63 16.01
N ALA A 399 -78.22 38.17 17.27
CA ALA A 399 -77.40 37.04 17.71
C ALA A 399 -77.77 35.73 16.98
N ASP A 400 -79.06 35.41 16.88
CA ASP A 400 -79.55 34.22 16.16
C ASP A 400 -79.26 34.31 14.65
N TYR A 401 -79.37 35.51 14.07
CA TYR A 401 -79.00 35.76 12.67
C TYR A 401 -77.51 35.55 12.40
N LEU A 402 -76.63 36.05 13.27
CA LEU A 402 -75.18 35.85 13.17
C LEU A 402 -74.79 34.38 13.33
N LYS A 403 -75.46 33.64 14.21
CA LYS A 403 -75.27 32.19 14.35
C LYS A 403 -75.65 31.45 13.06
N SER A 404 -76.80 31.77 12.47
CA SER A 404 -77.24 31.20 11.19
C SER A 404 -76.28 31.53 10.04
N LEU A 405 -75.75 32.76 9.97
CA LEU A 405 -74.75 33.17 8.99
C LEU A 405 -73.45 32.37 9.14
N THR A 406 -73.01 32.17 10.39
CA THR A 406 -71.79 31.41 10.71
C THR A 406 -71.91 29.95 10.28
N GLU A 407 -73.05 29.31 10.55
CA GLU A 407 -73.33 27.94 10.10
C GLU A 407 -73.35 27.82 8.56
N LYS A 408 -73.87 28.83 7.86
CA LYS A 408 -73.86 28.88 6.39
C LYS A 408 -72.44 29.02 5.83
N ILE A 409 -71.60 29.85 6.46
CA ILE A 409 -70.18 29.99 6.11
C ILE A 409 -69.46 28.64 6.27
N PHE A 410 -69.65 27.97 7.41
CA PHE A 410 -69.06 26.65 7.66
C PHE A 410 -69.49 25.60 6.62
N LYS A 411 -70.78 25.57 6.24
CA LYS A 411 -71.26 24.69 5.16
C LYS A 411 -70.60 24.98 3.81
N VAL A 412 -70.35 26.24 3.49
CA VAL A 412 -69.65 26.64 2.25
C VAL A 412 -68.18 26.18 2.28
N LEU A 413 -67.49 26.35 3.41
CA LEU A 413 -66.10 25.91 3.58
C LEU A 413 -65.97 24.38 3.46
N ILE A 414 -66.81 23.63 4.17
CA ILE A 414 -66.84 22.16 4.12
C ILE A 414 -67.21 21.69 2.71
N GLY A 415 -68.20 22.31 2.07
CA GLY A 415 -68.58 22.01 0.68
C GLY A 415 -67.51 22.36 -0.36
N ALA A 416 -66.53 23.19 -0.01
CA ALA A 416 -65.34 23.46 -0.82
C ALA A 416 -64.18 22.49 -0.53
N GLY A 417 -64.39 21.48 0.32
CA GLY A 417 -63.38 20.49 0.69
C GLY A 417 -62.42 20.94 1.79
N ILE A 418 -62.69 22.06 2.47
CA ILE A 418 -61.89 22.51 3.61
C ILE A 418 -62.33 21.71 4.83
N ASN A 419 -61.48 20.77 5.25
CA ASN A 419 -61.75 19.94 6.40
C ASN A 419 -61.46 20.73 7.69
N LEU A 420 -62.51 20.98 8.47
CA LEU A 420 -62.45 21.77 9.70
C LEU A 420 -62.54 20.86 10.93
N GLU A 421 -61.91 19.69 10.87
CA GLU A 421 -61.75 18.85 12.06
C GLU A 421 -60.99 19.63 13.13
N LYS A 422 -61.48 19.51 14.38
CA LYS A 422 -61.04 20.27 15.56
C LYS A 422 -59.51 20.41 15.63
N THR A 423 -58.99 21.57 15.26
CA THR A 423 -57.87 22.13 16.01
C THR A 423 -58.42 22.47 17.39
N ASP A 424 -57.91 21.83 18.43
CA ASP A 424 -58.20 22.20 19.81
C ASP A 424 -57.78 23.67 20.01
N TRP A 425 -58.77 24.56 20.16
CA TRP A 425 -58.60 25.93 20.62
C TRP A 425 -58.87 25.99 22.12
#